data_AF-A0A4S0UHK0-F1
#
_entry.id   AF-A0A4S0UHK0-F1
#
_cell.length_a   1.000
_cell.length_b   1.000
_cell.length_c   1.000
_cell.angle_alpha   90.00
_cell.angle_beta   90.00
_cell.angle_gamma   90.00
#
_symmetry.space_group_name_H-M   'P 1'
#
loop_
_entity.id
_entity.type
_entity.pdbx_description
1 polymer ?
#
loop_
_entity_poly.entity_id
_entity_poly.type
_entity_poly.pdbx_seq_one_letter_code
_entity_poly.pdbx_strand_id
1 'polypeptide(L)'
;VSNEIEIEYAMPIHVPMVAVHTVGAGGGSIARVDAAGLIQIGPESAGANPGPICYGRGGTEPTITDANLVLGRLAPKMPVTRSTVTGLSTASSFFG
;
A
#
# COMPACT_ATOMS: atom_id res chain seq x y z
N VAL A 1 3.19 -32.58 -11.10
CA VAL A 1 2.27 -31.60 -10.51
C VAL A 1 1.71 -30.78 -11.66
N SER A 2 0.47 -31.05 -12.03
CA SER A 2 -0.18 -30.52 -13.25
C SER A 2 -0.60 -29.06 -13.03
N ASN A 3 -0.21 -28.17 -13.93
CA ASN A 3 -0.65 -26.77 -13.95
C ASN A 3 -1.62 -26.60 -15.12
N GLU A 4 -2.87 -26.97 -14.93
CA GLU A 4 -3.95 -26.79 -15.92
C GLU A 4 -5.08 -26.00 -15.26
N ILE A 5 -5.41 -24.83 -15.82
CA ILE A 5 -6.55 -24.01 -15.41
C ILE A 5 -7.53 -24.03 -16.56
N GLU A 6 -8.70 -24.61 -16.31
CA GLU A 6 -9.78 -24.75 -17.29
C GLU A 6 -10.63 -23.48 -17.26
N ILE A 7 -10.48 -22.61 -18.26
CA ILE A 7 -11.46 -21.56 -18.55
C ILE A 7 -12.25 -22.05 -19.76
N GLU A 8 -13.57 -22.13 -19.59
CA GLU A 8 -14.56 -22.72 -20.49
C GLU A 8 -14.38 -22.30 -21.97
N TYR A 9 -13.63 -23.12 -22.73
CA TYR A 9 -13.97 -23.75 -24.02
C TYR A 9 -12.73 -24.55 -24.49
N ALA A 10 -12.40 -25.63 -23.78
CA ALA A 10 -11.54 -26.75 -24.23
C ALA A 10 -10.27 -26.45 -25.06
N MET A 11 -9.63 -25.28 -24.90
CA MET A 11 -8.35 -24.96 -25.54
C MET A 11 -7.25 -24.95 -24.48
N PRO A 12 -6.32 -25.92 -24.48
CA PRO A 12 -5.17 -25.86 -23.60
C PRO A 12 -4.30 -24.66 -23.98
N ILE A 13 -4.21 -23.69 -23.07
CA ILE A 13 -3.37 -22.50 -23.24
C ILE A 13 -2.01 -22.79 -22.60
N HIS A 14 -0.99 -23.02 -23.44
CA HIS A 14 0.41 -23.04 -23.01
C HIS A 14 0.95 -21.60 -22.87
N VAL A 15 0.47 -20.86 -21.86
CA VAL A 15 1.10 -19.58 -21.49
C VAL A 15 2.14 -19.86 -20.41
N PRO A 16 3.41 -19.48 -20.59
CA PRO A 16 4.40 -19.54 -19.51
C PRO A 16 3.94 -18.58 -18.41
N MET A 17 3.37 -19.14 -17.35
CA MET A 17 2.89 -18.39 -16.20
C MET A 17 3.96 -18.38 -15.11
N VAL A 18 4.36 -17.19 -14.68
CA VAL A 18 5.20 -17.03 -13.49
C VAL A 18 4.30 -17.21 -12.27
N ALA A 19 4.61 -18.19 -11.42
CA ALA A 19 3.96 -18.35 -10.13
C ALA A 19 4.41 -17.20 -9.20
N VAL A 20 3.59 -16.15 -9.11
CA VAL A 20 3.85 -15.01 -8.22
C VAL A 20 3.20 -15.30 -6.87
N HIS A 21 4.01 -15.54 -5.85
CA HIS A 21 3.56 -15.52 -4.46
C HIS A 21 3.77 -14.11 -3.90
N THR A 22 2.69 -13.40 -3.61
CA THR A 22 2.76 -12.07 -3.00
C THR A 22 2.85 -12.20 -1.48
N VAL A 23 4.05 -12.03 -0.93
CA VAL A 23 4.22 -11.63 0.47
C VAL A 23 4.50 -10.13 0.45
N GLY A 24 3.50 -9.31 0.73
CA GLY A 24 3.72 -7.86 0.70
C GLY A 24 2.51 -7.01 1.02
N ALA A 25 2.64 -6.22 2.07
CA ALA A 25 1.90 -4.98 2.23
C ALA A 25 2.39 -3.96 1.18
N GLY A 26 1.51 -3.51 0.30
CA GLY A 26 1.82 -2.51 -0.72
C GLY A 26 1.90 -1.09 -0.16
N GLY A 27 2.25 -0.10 -0.98
CA GLY A 27 2.36 1.29 -0.53
C GLY A 27 1.10 1.86 0.13
N GLY A 28 -0.09 1.37 -0.25
CA GLY A 28 -1.37 1.76 0.35
C GLY A 28 -1.79 0.93 1.56
N SER A 29 -1.03 -0.09 1.96
CA SER A 29 -1.39 -0.90 3.12
C SER A 29 -1.36 -0.08 4.40
N ILE A 30 -2.40 -0.26 5.22
CA ILE A 30 -2.61 0.51 6.44
C ILE A 30 -1.70 -0.04 7.53
N ALA A 31 -0.99 0.85 8.21
CA ALA A 31 -0.16 0.55 9.37
C ALA A 31 -0.97 0.80 10.65
N ARG A 32 -0.93 -0.13 11.59
CA ARG A 32 -1.54 0.00 12.92
C ARG A 32 -0.55 -0.44 13.99
N VAL A 33 -0.68 0.11 15.18
CA VAL A 33 0.06 -0.34 16.36
C VAL A 33 -0.88 -1.24 17.16
N ASP A 34 -0.47 -2.47 17.44
CA ASP A 34 -1.24 -3.35 18.29
C ASP A 34 -1.10 -2.99 19.78
N ALA A 35 -1.91 -3.62 20.64
CA ALA A 35 -1.88 -3.35 22.08
C ALA A 35 -0.53 -3.70 22.75
N ALA A 36 0.32 -4.48 22.08
CA ALA A 36 1.67 -4.83 22.54
C ALA A 36 2.75 -3.83 22.05
N GLY A 37 2.35 -2.80 21.30
CA GLY A 37 3.26 -1.79 20.76
C GLY A 37 3.97 -2.20 19.48
N LEU A 38 3.56 -3.31 18.84
CA LEU A 38 4.13 -3.76 17.58
C LEU A 38 3.37 -3.17 16.40
N ILE A 39 4.11 -2.79 15.35
CA ILE A 39 3.53 -2.28 14.11
C ILE A 39 3.08 -3.47 13.25
N GLN A 40 1.79 -3.50 12.93
CA GLN A 40 1.20 -4.43 11.97
C GLN A 40 0.81 -3.67 10.70
N ILE A 41 1.05 -4.27 9.54
CA ILE A 41 0.72 -3.66 8.25
C ILE A 41 -0.16 -4.61 7.44
N GLY A 42 -1.32 -4.11 7.01
CA GLY A 42 -2.32 -4.88 6.28
C GLY A 42 -3.12 -5.86 7.16
N PRO A 43 -4.00 -6.69 6.58
CA PRO A 43 -4.24 -6.87 5.13
C PRO A 43 -4.99 -5.71 4.46
N GLU A 44 -5.55 -4.79 5.25
CA GLU A 44 -6.33 -3.66 4.75
C GLU A 44 -5.44 -2.65 4.01
N SER A 45 -6.04 -1.98 3.03
CA SER A 45 -5.37 -1.01 2.19
C SER A 45 -6.25 0.21 1.97
N ALA A 46 -5.65 1.39 2.07
CA ALA A 46 -6.29 2.67 1.74
C ALA A 46 -6.55 2.81 0.22
N GLY A 47 -6.05 1.86 -0.59
CA GLY A 47 -6.20 1.84 -2.03
C GLY A 47 -5.56 3.07 -2.70
N ALA A 48 -6.09 3.45 -3.86
CA ALA A 48 -5.64 4.65 -4.59
C ALA A 48 -6.54 5.87 -4.37
N ASN A 49 -7.79 5.66 -3.89
CA ASN A 49 -8.77 6.71 -3.62
C ASN A 49 -9.61 6.31 -2.38
N PRO A 50 -9.55 7.03 -1.26
CA PRO A 50 -8.79 8.28 -1.05
C PRO A 50 -7.26 8.08 -1.08
N GLY A 51 -6.78 6.88 -0.77
CA GLY A 51 -5.35 6.57 -0.73
C GLY A 51 -4.63 7.10 0.52
N PRO A 52 -3.29 7.01 0.55
CA PRO A 52 -2.44 7.53 1.64
C PRO A 52 -2.77 8.97 2.06
N ILE A 53 -2.53 9.30 3.34
CA ILE A 53 -2.72 10.66 3.89
C ILE A 53 -1.94 11.69 3.07
N CYS A 54 -0.73 11.33 2.63
CA CYS A 54 0.18 12.14 1.82
C CYS A 54 -0.34 12.47 0.42
N TYR A 55 -1.42 11.83 -0.04
CA TYR A 55 -2.08 12.21 -1.28
C TYR A 55 -2.98 13.44 -1.10
N GLY A 56 -3.33 13.81 0.14
CA GLY A 56 -4.15 14.98 0.44
C GLY A 56 -5.57 14.89 -0.11
N ARG A 57 -6.08 13.65 -0.26
CA ARG A 57 -7.41 13.34 -0.82
C ARG A 57 -8.47 13.01 0.25
N GLY A 58 -8.14 13.22 1.53
CA GLY A 58 -9.01 12.90 2.66
C GLY A 58 -8.77 11.51 3.28
N GLY A 59 -7.69 10.84 2.92
CA GLY A 59 -7.22 9.66 3.66
C GLY A 59 -6.80 10.05 5.07
N THR A 60 -7.21 9.25 6.06
CA THR A 60 -6.95 9.50 7.49
C THR A 60 -6.18 8.37 8.16
N GLU A 61 -6.04 7.24 7.49
CA GLU A 61 -5.34 6.06 8.02
C GLU A 61 -3.88 6.06 7.56
N PRO A 62 -2.91 5.85 8.45
CA PRO A 62 -1.51 5.88 8.10
C PRO A 62 -1.13 4.66 7.24
N THR A 63 -0.38 4.88 6.17
CA THR A 63 0.06 3.83 5.24
C THR A 63 1.59 3.74 5.12
N ILE A 64 2.09 2.70 4.45
CA ILE A 64 3.53 2.60 4.10
C ILE A 64 4.02 3.83 3.33
N THR A 65 3.20 4.37 2.42
CA THR A 65 3.57 5.56 1.64
C THR A 65 3.73 6.78 2.54
N ASP A 66 2.89 6.93 3.57
CA ASP A 66 2.99 8.02 4.54
C ASP A 66 4.27 7.91 5.36
N ALA A 67 4.61 6.71 5.83
CA ALA A 67 5.86 6.47 6.54
C ALA A 67 7.08 6.79 5.66
N ASN A 68 7.06 6.38 4.39
CA ASN A 68 8.15 6.68 3.46
C ASN A 68 8.26 8.18 3.14
N LEU A 69 7.15 8.94 3.16
CA LEU A 69 7.21 10.38 3.05
C LEU A 69 7.84 11.03 4.29
N VAL A 70 7.42 10.62 5.50
CA VAL A 70 7.98 11.13 6.77
C VAL A 70 9.46 10.82 6.90
N LEU A 71 9.88 9.61 6.51
CA LEU A 71 11.28 9.19 6.48
C LEU A 71 12.10 9.86 5.36
N GLY A 72 11.49 10.72 4.53
CA GLY A 72 12.15 11.43 3.44
C GLY A 72 12.58 10.54 2.26
N ARG A 73 12.07 9.30 2.19
CA ARG A 73 12.34 8.36 1.08
C ARG A 73 11.54 8.69 -0.16
N LEU A 74 10.39 9.36 0.01
CA LEU A 74 9.61 9.93 -1.08
C LEU A 74 9.85 11.45 -1.15
N ALA A 75 10.09 11.93 -2.37
CA ALA A 75 10.20 13.37 -2.61
C ALA A 75 8.83 14.02 -2.37
N PRO A 76 8.71 15.09 -1.56
CA PRO A 76 7.41 15.72 -1.26
C PRO A 76 6.67 16.23 -2.50
N LYS A 77 7.43 16.53 -3.56
CA LYS A 77 6.94 17.12 -4.81
C LYS A 77 6.74 16.08 -5.92
N MET A 78 6.44 14.83 -5.56
CA MET A 78 6.11 13.78 -6.53
C MET A 78 4.68 14.00 -7.07
N PRO A 79 4.37 13.67 -8.34
CA PRO A 79 3.06 13.95 -8.94
C PRO A 79 1.87 13.35 -8.19
N VAL A 80 2.09 12.27 -7.45
CA VAL A 80 1.07 11.56 -6.66
C VAL A 80 0.91 12.11 -5.25
N THR A 81 1.92 12.77 -4.70
CA THR A 81 1.89 13.35 -3.35
C THR A 81 1.57 14.83 -3.44
N ARG A 82 0.42 15.27 -2.91
CA ARG A 82 0.22 16.69 -2.66
C ARG A 82 0.93 17.00 -1.34
N SER A 83 2.10 17.64 -1.41
CA SER A 83 2.75 18.24 -0.24
C SER A 83 1.92 19.41 0.29
N THR A 84 0.74 19.14 0.84
CA THR A 84 0.09 20.05 1.78
C THR A 84 0.76 19.83 3.14
N VAL A 85 1.13 20.93 3.80
CA VAL A 85 1.78 20.93 5.13
C VAL A 85 1.01 20.05 6.13
N THR A 86 -0.33 19.97 5.99
CA THR A 86 -1.23 19.12 6.77
C THR A 86 -0.91 17.62 6.68
N GLY A 87 -0.53 17.11 5.51
CA GLY A 87 -0.29 15.66 5.33
C GLY A 87 0.94 15.18 6.09
N LEU A 88 2.00 16.00 6.14
CA LEU A 88 3.23 15.69 6.86
C LEU A 88 3.05 15.83 8.37
N SER A 89 2.32 16.84 8.85
CA SER A 89 2.04 16.98 10.29
C SER A 89 1.18 15.84 10.82
N THR A 90 0.14 15.43 10.08
CA THR A 90 -0.74 14.33 10.47
C THR A 90 -0.01 13.00 10.44
N ALA A 91 0.78 12.71 9.39
CA ALA A 91 1.57 11.49 9.34
C ALA A 91 2.60 11.43 10.48
N SER A 92 3.32 12.53 10.74
CA SER A 92 4.30 12.59 11.83
C SER A 92 3.67 12.40 13.22
N SER A 93 2.44 12.88 13.45
CA SER A 93 1.74 12.64 14.72
C SER A 93 1.33 11.18 14.97
N PHE A 94 1.28 10.35 13.93
CA PHE A 94 0.98 8.93 14.05
C PHE A 94 2.22 8.07 14.27
N PHE A 95 3.40 8.55 13.87
CA PHE A 95 4.66 7.78 13.93
C PHE A 95 5.66 8.29 14.99
N GLY A 96 5.39 9.42 15.65
CA GLY A 96 6.17 9.92 16.80
C GLY A 96 5.61 9.43 18.12
#